data_AF-A0A9P8ZNT3-F1
#
_entry.id   AF-A0A9P8ZNT3-F1
#
_cell.length_a   1.000
_cell.length_b   1.000
_cell.length_c   1.000
_cell.angle_alpha   90.00
_cell.angle_beta   90.00
_cell.angle_gamma   90.00
#
_symmetry.space_group_name_H-M   'P 1'
#
loop_
_entity.id
_entity.type
_entity.pdbx_description
1 polymer ?
#
loop_
_entity_poly.entity_id
_entity_poly.type
_entity_poly.pdbx_seq_one_letter_code
_entity_poly.pdbx_strand_id
1 'polypeptide(L)'
;MRGEEEQAIVHFTSARDTFKGRGQRMYAAQCTLSLGIIQLDQDNLPAAESELQSAMSEFEALGDLWGAAQCREYLGDVRIRQGDYDSAEKLLVSAQEVYVQLGAQSSLADCHWSFGTLYRDQGRTLEAIESFEAARNIYGLVGYQDWVAKCSS
;
A
#
# COMPACT_ATOMS: atom_id res chain seq x y z
N MET A 1 14.28 -15.10 2.44
CA MET A 1 12.82 -14.92 2.28
C MET A 1 12.06 -15.34 3.53
N ARG A 2 11.57 -16.57 3.72
CA ARG A 2 10.70 -16.90 4.89
C ARG A 2 11.28 -16.58 6.28
N GLY A 3 12.57 -16.85 6.50
CA GLY A 3 13.24 -16.57 7.78
C GLY A 3 13.55 -15.08 8.04
N GLU A 4 13.64 -14.25 6.99
CA GLU A 4 13.87 -12.80 7.12
C GLU A 4 12.56 -12.07 7.39
N GLU A 5 11.46 -12.52 6.78
CA GLU A 5 10.11 -12.00 7.02
C GLU A 5 9.60 -12.31 8.44
N GLU A 6 9.84 -13.51 8.95
CA GLU A 6 9.52 -13.84 10.36
C GLU A 6 10.30 -12.96 11.34
N GLN A 7 11.58 -12.69 11.06
CA GLN A 7 12.37 -11.75 11.85
C GLN A 7 11.81 -10.32 11.75
N ALA A 8 11.41 -9.87 10.56
CA ALA A 8 10.80 -8.55 10.38
C ALA A 8 9.51 -8.41 11.20
N ILE A 9 8.63 -9.41 11.20
CA ILE A 9 7.42 -9.41 12.02
C ILE A 9 7.74 -9.26 13.51
N VAL A 10 8.72 -10.03 14.01
CA VAL A 10 9.15 -9.95 15.42
C VAL A 10 9.70 -8.55 15.74
N HIS A 11 10.56 -8.00 14.87
CA HIS A 11 11.16 -6.68 15.06
C HIS A 11 10.11 -5.56 15.04
N PHE A 12 9.21 -5.54 14.06
CA PHE A 12 8.16 -4.53 13.97
C PHE A 12 7.14 -4.65 15.11
N THR A 13 6.83 -5.87 15.56
CA THR A 13 5.96 -6.09 16.72
C THR A 13 6.60 -5.52 17.99
N SER A 14 7.86 -5.85 18.25
CA SER A 14 8.59 -5.32 19.42
C SER A 14 8.75 -3.80 19.38
N ALA A 15 9.04 -3.25 18.20
CA ALA A 15 9.14 -1.80 17.99
C ALA A 15 7.79 -1.11 18.25
N ARG A 16 6.70 -1.64 17.69
CA ARG A 16 5.33 -1.14 17.90
C ARG A 16 4.99 -1.06 19.39
N ASP A 17 5.26 -2.13 20.14
CA ASP A 17 4.94 -2.19 21.57
C ASP A 17 5.78 -1.20 22.38
N THR A 18 7.06 -1.05 22.02
CA THR A 18 7.95 -0.05 22.62
C THR A 18 7.47 1.37 22.36
N PHE A 19 7.10 1.69 21.12
CA PHE A 19 6.57 3.00 20.74
C PHE A 19 5.25 3.29 21.43
N LYS A 20 4.33 2.33 21.50
CA LYS A 20 3.07 2.44 22.24
C LYS A 20 3.32 2.73 23.72
N GLY A 21 4.21 1.99 24.37
CA GLY A 21 4.57 2.20 25.78
C GLY A 21 5.20 3.57 26.07
N ARG A 22 5.82 4.20 25.07
CA ARG A 22 6.40 5.55 25.15
C ARG A 22 5.43 6.65 24.71
N GLY A 23 4.18 6.33 24.36
CA GLY A 23 3.20 7.29 23.83
C GLY A 23 3.55 7.80 22.42
N GLN A 24 4.46 7.14 21.72
CA GLN A 24 4.94 7.50 20.39
C GLN A 24 4.01 6.93 19.30
N ARG A 25 2.79 7.46 19.26
CA ARG A 25 1.67 6.97 18.44
C ARG A 25 2.00 6.87 16.94
N MET A 26 2.63 7.90 16.37
CA MET A 26 3.03 7.93 14.96
C MET A 26 3.95 6.76 14.56
N TYR A 27 5.01 6.54 15.34
CA TYR A 27 5.95 5.44 15.07
C TYR A 27 5.28 4.06 15.26
N ALA A 28 4.38 3.94 16.25
CA ALA A 28 3.60 2.73 16.42
C ALA A 28 2.65 2.46 15.22
N ALA A 29 2.03 3.50 14.66
CA ALA A 29 1.19 3.38 13.46
C ALA A 29 2.02 2.92 12.25
N GLN A 30 3.22 3.49 12.05
CA GLN A 30 4.15 3.07 11.00
C GLN A 30 4.55 1.58 11.13
N CYS A 31 4.86 1.11 12.34
CA CYS A 31 5.14 -0.31 12.55
C CYS A 31 3.90 -1.20 12.24
N THR A 32 2.72 -0.74 12.61
CA THR A 32 1.45 -1.44 12.31
C THR A 32 1.22 -1.56 10.79
N LEU A 33 1.45 -0.47 10.05
CA LEU A 33 1.41 -0.48 8.59
C LEU A 33 2.43 -1.47 8.00
N SER A 34 3.69 -1.43 8.44
CA SER A 34 4.72 -2.37 7.96
C SER A 34 4.35 -3.83 8.22
N LEU A 35 3.75 -4.12 9.38
CA LEU A 35 3.23 -5.47 9.67
C LEU A 35 2.10 -5.86 8.71
N GLY A 36 1.18 -4.94 8.41
CA GLY A 36 0.12 -5.17 7.43
C GLY A 36 0.65 -5.50 6.03
N ILE A 37 1.67 -4.77 5.58
CA ILE A 37 2.33 -5.01 4.28
C ILE A 37 3.00 -6.40 4.26
N ILE A 38 3.75 -6.76 5.31
CA ILE A 38 4.40 -8.07 5.39
C ILE A 38 3.37 -9.21 5.38
N GLN A 39 2.25 -9.05 6.10
CA GLN A 39 1.17 -10.04 6.09
C GLN A 39 0.52 -10.17 4.71
N LEU A 40 0.37 -9.06 3.98
CA LEU A 40 -0.11 -9.07 2.61
C LEU A 40 0.86 -9.82 1.69
N ASP A 41 2.16 -9.58 1.80
CA ASP A 41 3.18 -10.29 1.02
C ASP A 41 3.17 -11.80 1.29
N GLN A 42 2.80 -12.21 2.51
CA GLN A 42 2.60 -13.61 2.91
C GLN A 42 1.24 -14.20 2.51
N ASP A 43 0.41 -13.42 1.82
CA ASP A 43 -0.95 -13.77 1.42
C ASP A 43 -1.90 -14.05 2.61
N ASN A 44 -1.54 -13.59 3.81
CA ASN A 44 -2.38 -13.64 4.98
C ASN A 44 -3.35 -12.44 5.00
N LEU A 45 -4.28 -12.45 4.06
CA LEU A 45 -5.20 -11.33 3.79
C LEU A 45 -5.99 -10.88 5.04
N PRO A 46 -6.52 -11.77 5.91
CA PRO A 46 -7.24 -11.33 7.11
C PRO A 46 -6.34 -10.58 8.12
N ALA A 47 -5.10 -11.02 8.30
CA ALA A 47 -4.16 -10.33 9.19
C ALA A 47 -3.70 -9.00 8.60
N ALA A 48 -3.43 -8.97 7.29
CA ALA A 48 -3.09 -7.75 6.57
C ALA A 48 -4.20 -6.70 6.71
N GLU A 49 -5.44 -7.09 6.43
CA GLU A 49 -6.61 -6.22 6.55
C GLU A 49 -6.75 -5.63 7.96
N SER A 50 -6.63 -6.48 8.99
CA SER A 50 -6.72 -6.03 10.38
C SER A 50 -5.64 -5.02 10.76
N GLU A 51 -4.38 -5.28 10.40
CA GLU A 51 -3.26 -4.39 10.73
C GLU A 51 -3.35 -3.07 9.92
N LEU A 52 -3.69 -3.13 8.63
CA LEU A 52 -3.84 -1.95 7.78
C LEU A 52 -5.02 -1.07 8.21
N GLN A 53 -6.16 -1.64 8.57
CA GLN A 53 -7.32 -0.88 9.06
C GLN A 53 -7.02 -0.20 10.41
N SER A 54 -6.29 -0.88 11.29
CA SER A 54 -5.81 -0.34 12.56
C SER A 54 -4.85 0.84 12.34
N ALA A 55 -3.87 0.67 11.44
CA ALA A 55 -2.93 1.73 11.08
C ALA A 55 -3.65 2.94 10.45
N MET A 56 -4.57 2.70 9.52
CA MET A 56 -5.36 3.75 8.87
C MET A 56 -6.11 4.60 9.89
N SER A 57 -6.83 3.94 10.81
CA SER A 57 -7.63 4.63 11.84
C SER A 57 -6.73 5.49 12.75
N GLU A 58 -5.53 5.02 13.05
CA GLU A 58 -4.56 5.75 13.86
C GLU A 58 -3.96 6.94 13.09
N PHE A 59 -3.60 6.77 11.81
CA PHE A 59 -3.12 7.88 10.97
C PHE A 59 -4.19 8.95 10.78
N GLU A 60 -5.45 8.57 10.56
CA GLU A 60 -6.59 9.49 10.49
C GLU A 60 -6.74 10.27 11.81
N ALA A 61 -6.66 9.58 12.95
CA ALA A 61 -6.73 10.22 14.27
C ALA A 61 -5.55 11.19 14.55
N LEU A 62 -4.40 10.94 13.93
CA LEU A 62 -3.21 11.81 14.00
C LEU A 62 -3.23 12.93 12.95
N GLY A 63 -4.18 12.92 12.01
CA GLY A 63 -4.23 13.86 10.88
C GLY A 63 -3.17 13.60 9.81
N ASP A 64 -2.55 12.42 9.79
CA ASP A 64 -1.58 12.02 8.76
C ASP A 64 -2.33 11.49 7.52
N LEU A 65 -2.59 12.41 6.58
CA LEU A 65 -3.27 12.09 5.33
C LEU A 65 -2.46 11.12 4.46
N TRP A 66 -1.12 11.25 4.46
CA TRP A 66 -0.27 10.40 3.64
C TRP A 66 -0.26 8.97 4.15
N GLY A 67 -0.06 8.78 5.46
CA GLY A 67 -0.12 7.45 6.09
C GLY A 67 -1.49 6.78 5.93
N ALA A 68 -2.58 7.54 6.04
CA ALA A 68 -3.92 7.02 5.80
C ALA A 68 -4.15 6.61 4.33
N ALA A 69 -3.67 7.40 3.36
CA ALA A 69 -3.75 7.06 1.94
C ALA A 69 -2.95 5.79 1.60
N GLN A 70 -1.77 5.63 2.20
CA GLN A 70 -0.97 4.42 2.05
C GLN A 70 -1.69 3.17 2.57
N CYS A 71 -2.38 3.29 3.71
CA CYS A 71 -3.20 2.18 4.20
C CYS A 71 -4.35 1.85 3.24
N ARG A 72 -5.01 2.86 2.63
CA ARG A 72 -6.07 2.64 1.64
C ARG A 72 -5.56 1.93 0.39
N GLU A 73 -4.39 2.31 -0.09
CA GLU A 73 -3.73 1.65 -1.22
C GLU A 73 -3.53 0.14 -0.96
N TYR A 74 -2.87 -0.20 0.15
CA TYR A 74 -2.64 -1.61 0.51
C TYR A 74 -3.94 -2.37 0.85
N LEU A 75 -4.94 -1.71 1.43
CA LEU A 75 -6.27 -2.31 1.57
C LEU A 75 -6.92 -2.56 0.20
N GLY A 76 -6.70 -1.68 -0.77
CA GLY A 76 -7.09 -1.90 -2.16
C GLY A 76 -6.45 -3.17 -2.72
N ASP A 77 -5.14 -3.35 -2.51
CA ASP A 77 -4.43 -4.57 -2.92
C ASP A 77 -4.97 -5.84 -2.22
N VAL A 78 -5.30 -5.76 -0.93
CA VAL A 78 -5.99 -6.85 -0.22
C VAL A 78 -7.30 -7.20 -0.94
N ARG A 79 -8.10 -6.20 -1.31
CA ARG A 79 -9.38 -6.40 -2.00
C ARG A 79 -9.21 -6.97 -3.41
N ILE A 80 -8.16 -6.57 -4.14
CA ILE A 80 -7.80 -7.19 -5.43
C ILE A 80 -7.56 -8.69 -5.23
N ARG A 81 -6.73 -9.09 -4.27
CA ARG A 81 -6.43 -10.51 -4.01
C ARG A 81 -7.64 -11.32 -3.53
N GLN A 82 -8.60 -10.66 -2.88
CA GLN A 82 -9.88 -11.26 -2.50
C GLN A 82 -10.90 -11.35 -3.66
N GLY A 83 -10.62 -10.72 -4.80
CA GLY A 83 -11.55 -10.61 -5.93
C GLY A 83 -12.67 -9.57 -5.74
N ASP A 84 -12.59 -8.75 -4.69
CA ASP A 84 -13.54 -7.67 -4.38
C ASP A 84 -13.13 -6.38 -5.11
N TYR A 85 -13.24 -6.42 -6.44
CA TYR A 85 -12.70 -5.38 -7.31
C TYR A 85 -13.41 -4.02 -7.15
N ASP A 86 -14.71 -4.00 -6.84
CA ASP A 86 -15.46 -2.76 -6.63
C ASP A 86 -14.98 -2.02 -5.38
N SER A 87 -14.65 -2.74 -4.32
CA SER A 87 -14.10 -2.14 -3.09
C SER A 87 -12.65 -1.72 -3.30
N ALA A 88 -11.86 -2.51 -4.04
CA ALA A 88 -10.49 -2.15 -4.41
C ALA A 88 -10.45 -0.82 -5.16
N GLU A 89 -11.28 -0.65 -6.20
CA GLU A 89 -11.30 0.58 -7.00
C GLU A 89 -11.59 1.83 -6.16
N LYS A 90 -12.58 1.75 -5.25
CA LYS A 90 -12.91 2.87 -4.35
C LYS A 90 -11.76 3.26 -3.43
N LEU A 91 -11.06 2.26 -2.88
CA LEU A 91 -9.93 2.48 -1.99
C LEU A 91 -8.75 3.11 -2.75
N LEU A 92 -8.45 2.61 -3.94
CA LEU A 92 -7.37 3.13 -4.79
C LEU A 92 -7.67 4.56 -5.28
N VAL A 93 -8.91 4.86 -5.70
CA VAL A 93 -9.30 6.23 -6.07
C VAL A 93 -9.12 7.18 -4.89
N SER A 94 -9.55 6.78 -3.69
CA SER A 94 -9.37 7.60 -2.49
C SER A 94 -7.90 7.83 -2.13
N ALA A 95 -7.02 6.83 -2.29
CA ALA A 95 -5.58 7.00 -2.10
C ALA A 95 -4.98 7.95 -3.15
N GLN A 96 -5.35 7.77 -4.42
CA GLN A 96 -4.89 8.58 -5.54
C GLN A 96 -5.20 10.07 -5.35
N GLU A 97 -6.43 10.40 -4.96
CA GLU A 97 -6.86 11.77 -4.70
C GLU A 97 -5.96 12.47 -3.67
N VAL A 98 -5.60 11.76 -2.59
CA VAL A 98 -4.69 12.28 -1.56
C VAL A 98 -3.27 12.42 -2.09
N TYR A 99 -2.75 11.43 -2.82
CA TYR A 99 -1.40 11.53 -3.39
C TYR A 99 -1.26 12.67 -4.39
N VAL A 100 -2.28 12.92 -5.21
CA VAL A 100 -2.35 14.08 -6.10
C VAL A 100 -2.36 15.38 -5.30
N GLN A 101 -3.21 15.47 -4.26
CA GLN A 101 -3.28 16.65 -3.40
C GLN A 101 -1.93 16.96 -2.71
N LEU A 102 -1.20 15.93 -2.29
CA LEU A 102 0.09 16.05 -1.61
C LEU A 102 1.28 16.20 -2.57
N GLY A 103 1.08 16.02 -3.89
CA GLY A 103 2.16 15.98 -4.86
C GLY A 103 3.10 14.78 -4.71
N ALA A 104 2.63 13.69 -4.09
CA ALA A 104 3.41 12.48 -3.79
C ALA A 104 3.57 11.61 -5.04
N GLN A 105 4.48 11.99 -5.94
CA GLN A 105 4.65 11.34 -7.25
C GLN A 105 5.00 9.85 -7.13
N SER A 106 5.92 9.46 -6.25
CA SER A 106 6.28 8.04 -6.10
C SER A 106 5.08 7.20 -5.65
N SER A 107 4.32 7.66 -4.65
CA SER A 107 3.11 6.98 -4.18
C SER A 107 2.00 6.97 -5.23
N LEU A 108 1.92 8.00 -6.06
CA LEU A 108 0.99 8.01 -7.20
C LEU A 108 1.36 6.94 -8.23
N ALA A 109 2.65 6.70 -8.47
CA ALA A 109 3.11 5.61 -9.35
C ALA A 109 2.76 4.24 -8.78
N ASP A 110 2.96 4.03 -7.48
CA ASP A 110 2.58 2.79 -6.77
C ASP A 110 1.05 2.56 -6.87
N CYS A 111 0.25 3.60 -6.66
CA CYS A 111 -1.20 3.54 -6.83
C CYS A 111 -1.63 3.17 -8.26
N HIS A 112 -0.97 3.73 -9.28
CA HIS A 112 -1.21 3.38 -10.68
C HIS A 112 -0.83 1.92 -11.00
N TRP A 113 0.20 1.39 -10.34
CA TRP A 113 0.54 -0.03 -10.42
C TRP A 113 -0.59 -0.91 -9.88
N SER A 114 -1.17 -0.56 -8.72
CA SER A 114 -2.32 -1.27 -8.14
C SER A 114 -3.55 -1.20 -9.05
N PHE A 115 -3.82 -0.05 -9.69
CA PHE A 115 -4.88 0.04 -10.70
C PHE A 115 -4.63 -0.88 -11.90
N GLY A 116 -3.39 -0.93 -12.41
CA GLY A 116 -3.03 -1.84 -13.50
C GLY A 116 -3.27 -3.30 -13.12
N THR A 117 -2.93 -3.67 -11.89
CA THR A 117 -3.18 -5.00 -11.32
C THR A 117 -4.67 -5.31 -11.25
N LEU A 118 -5.46 -4.39 -10.69
CA LEU A 118 -6.91 -4.48 -10.61
C LEU A 118 -7.55 -4.71 -11.99
N TYR A 119 -7.21 -3.88 -12.96
CA TYR A 119 -7.81 -3.96 -14.30
C TYR A 119 -7.37 -5.21 -15.06
N ARG A 120 -6.11 -5.64 -14.89
CA ARG A 120 -5.64 -6.90 -15.46
C ARG A 120 -6.43 -8.09 -14.92
N ASP A 121 -6.66 -8.15 -13.61
CA ASP A 121 -7.37 -9.25 -12.96
C ASP A 121 -8.89 -9.23 -13.24
N GLN A 122 -9.43 -8.07 -13.62
CA GLN A 122 -10.78 -7.92 -14.21
C GLN A 122 -10.86 -8.27 -15.71
N GLY A 123 -9.73 -8.53 -16.39
CA GLY A 123 -9.68 -8.75 -17.84
C GLY A 123 -9.81 -7.47 -18.69
N ARG A 124 -9.71 -6.30 -18.07
CA ARG A 124 -9.76 -4.96 -18.69
C ARG A 124 -8.38 -4.56 -19.20
N THR A 125 -7.94 -5.22 -20.28
CA THR A 125 -6.55 -5.16 -20.75
C THR A 125 -6.10 -3.75 -21.15
N LEU A 126 -6.98 -2.94 -21.78
CA LEU A 126 -6.60 -1.59 -22.22
C LEU A 126 -6.38 -0.67 -21.01
N GLU A 127 -7.31 -0.66 -20.06
CA GLU A 127 -7.17 0.16 -18.85
C GLU A 127 -5.97 -0.28 -17.99
N ALA A 128 -5.67 -1.58 -17.97
CA ALA A 128 -4.48 -2.10 -17.30
C ALA A 128 -3.19 -1.55 -17.93
N ILE A 129 -3.08 -1.57 -19.26
CA ILE A 129 -1.93 -1.02 -19.98
C ILE A 129 -1.78 0.47 -19.67
N GLU A 130 -2.84 1.25 -19.79
CA GLU A 130 -2.80 2.70 -19.50
C GLU A 130 -2.32 2.99 -18.08
N SER A 131 -2.77 2.19 -17.11
CA SER A 131 -2.38 2.34 -15.70
C SER A 131 -0.91 1.99 -15.48
N PHE A 132 -0.42 0.89 -16.05
CA PHE A 132 1.00 0.53 -15.96
C PHE A 132 1.91 1.53 -16.68
N GLU A 133 1.46 2.10 -17.80
CA GLU A 133 2.20 3.15 -18.49
C GLU A 133 2.27 4.45 -17.68
N ALA A 134 1.18 4.82 -17.00
CA ALA A 134 1.18 5.94 -16.07
C ALA A 134 2.20 5.73 -14.94
N ALA A 135 2.19 4.55 -14.28
CA ALA A 135 3.18 4.19 -13.26
C ALA A 135 4.61 4.27 -13.81
N ARG A 136 4.87 3.66 -14.98
CA ARG A 136 6.18 3.66 -15.65
C ARG A 136 6.70 5.07 -15.91
N ASN A 137 5.86 5.95 -16.44
CA ASN A 137 6.24 7.31 -16.76
C ASN A 137 6.64 8.07 -15.50
N ILE A 138 5.88 7.93 -14.42
CA ILE A 138 6.18 8.60 -13.15
C ILE A 138 7.47 8.02 -12.54
N TYR A 139 7.64 6.70 -12.47
CA TYR A 139 8.88 6.08 -12.00
C TYR A 139 10.11 6.54 -12.78
N GLY A 140 9.98 6.68 -14.11
CA GLY A 140 11.04 7.22 -14.95
C GLY A 140 11.42 8.66 -14.59
N LEU A 141 10.42 9.51 -14.32
CA LEU A 141 10.63 10.90 -13.91
C LEU A 141 11.28 11.02 -12.52
N VAL A 142 10.95 10.14 -11.58
CA VAL A 142 11.55 10.12 -10.23
C VAL A 142 12.86 9.33 -10.14
N GLY A 143 13.31 8.73 -11.25
CA GLY A 143 14.61 8.03 -11.35
C GLY A 143 14.62 6.57 -10.87
N TYR A 144 13.46 5.95 -10.71
CA TYR A 144 13.30 4.57 -10.20
C TYR A 144 13.33 3.53 -11.34
N GLN A 145 14.52 3.31 -11.91
CA GLN A 145 14.71 2.46 -13.11
C GLN A 145 14.30 0.99 -12.90
N ASP A 146 14.50 0.43 -11.71
CA ASP A 146 14.08 -0.95 -11.39
C ASP A 146 12.55 -1.12 -11.47
N TRP A 147 11.80 -0.07 -11.12
CA TRP A 147 10.33 -0.08 -11.14
C TRP A 147 9.78 0.16 -12.55
N VAL A 148 10.48 0.93 -13.39
CA VAL A 148 10.18 1.08 -14.83
C VAL A 148 10.18 -0.30 -15.53
N ALA A 149 11.15 -1.15 -15.21
CA ALA A 149 11.26 -2.49 -15.80
C ALA A 149 10.09 -3.39 -15.41
N LYS A 150 9.66 -3.35 -14.13
CA LYS A 150 8.50 -4.10 -13.66
C LYS A 150 7.20 -3.68 -14.37
N CYS A 151 7.05 -2.41 -14.73
CA CYS A 151 5.82 -1.92 -15.40
C CYS A 151 5.69 -2.44 -16.85
N SER A 152 6.75 -3.06 -17.37
CA SER A 152 6.85 -3.51 -18.76
C SER A 152 6.77 -5.04 -18.89
N SER A 153 6.63 -5.77 -17.77
CA SER A 153 6.51 -7.24 -17.71
C SER A 153 5.07 -7.69 -17.49
#